data_AF-A0A973D2C0-F1
#
_entry.id   AF-A0A973D2C0-F1
#
_cell.length_a   1.000
_cell.length_b   1.000
_cell.length_c   1.000
_cell.angle_alpha   90.00
_cell.angle_beta   90.00
_cell.angle_gamma   90.00
#
_symmetry.space_group_name_H-M   'P 1'
#
loop_
_entity.id
_entity.type
_entity.pdbx_description
1 polymer ?
#
loop_
_entity_poly.entity_id
_entity_poly.type
_entity_poly.pdbx_seq_one_letter_code
_entity_poly.pdbx_strand_id
1 'polypeptide(L)'
;MITLFHGNNFQARYSILVDSILEETELFNQKTIIILPSNRWEKSFKSEMLHISKSSALIDAQVFSYSTFIGQTYSKLSLFDSELARKREISSFFKLLIVRKILNELVLQLSFYTFEETPPEGIIKSILSVIEELIKNGFDSDFHTGPITGFYRVLTDIELCAFNFTL
;
A
#
# COMPACT_ATOMS: atom_id res chain seq x y z
N MET A 1 -12.95 18.30 -13.57
CA MET A 1 -12.57 19.46 -12.72
C MET A 1 -11.94 18.90 -11.46
N ILE A 2 -10.78 19.40 -11.04
CA ILE A 2 -10.13 19.00 -9.77
C ILE A 2 -10.21 20.22 -8.84
N THR A 3 -10.74 20.03 -7.64
CA THR A 3 -10.82 21.08 -6.61
C THR A 3 -9.82 20.75 -5.51
N LEU A 4 -8.92 21.69 -5.20
CA LEU A 4 -7.92 21.53 -4.15
C LEU A 4 -8.28 22.40 -2.94
N PHE A 5 -8.51 21.76 -1.79
CA PHE A 5 -8.70 22.46 -0.52
C PHE A 5 -7.36 22.53 0.24
N HIS A 6 -6.78 23.72 0.36
CA HIS A 6 -5.50 23.94 1.05
C HIS A 6 -5.60 25.05 2.11
N GLY A 7 -4.72 25.03 3.11
CA GLY A 7 -4.66 26.06 4.17
C GLY A 7 -4.08 25.53 5.49
N ASN A 8 -3.94 26.41 6.49
CA ASN A 8 -3.38 26.02 7.79
C ASN A 8 -4.44 25.56 8.80
N ASN A 9 -5.70 25.99 8.64
CA ASN A 9 -6.79 25.61 9.54
C ASN A 9 -7.43 24.27 9.10
N PHE A 10 -6.96 23.18 9.69
CA PHE A 10 -7.48 21.83 9.40
C PHE A 10 -8.98 21.71 9.71
N GLN A 11 -9.43 22.28 10.84
CA GLN A 11 -10.80 22.13 11.32
C GLN A 11 -11.81 22.79 10.38
N ALA A 12 -11.49 23.97 9.84
CA ALA A 12 -12.33 24.65 8.86
C ALA A 12 -12.42 23.88 7.52
N ARG A 13 -11.31 23.25 7.07
CA ARG A 13 -11.36 22.41 5.85
C ARG A 13 -12.17 21.16 6.06
N TYR A 14 -12.02 20.55 7.24
CA TYR A 14 -12.74 19.35 7.60
C TYR A 14 -14.25 19.60 7.67
N SER A 15 -14.69 20.70 8.29
CA SER A 15 -16.11 21.04 8.36
C SER A 15 -16.72 21.27 6.98
N ILE A 16 -16.05 22.03 6.10
CA ILE A 16 -16.50 22.26 4.72
C ILE A 16 -16.68 20.93 3.96
N LEU A 17 -15.73 20.01 4.13
CA LEU A 17 -15.77 18.70 3.49
C LEU A 17 -16.93 17.85 4.03
N VAL A 18 -17.13 17.83 5.35
CA VAL A 18 -18.25 17.14 5.99
C VAL A 18 -19.59 17.69 5.52
N ASP A 19 -19.77 19.02 5.52
CA ASP A 19 -21.02 19.66 5.10
C ASP A 19 -21.33 19.33 3.63
N SER A 20 -20.32 19.39 2.75
CA SER A 20 -20.48 19.03 1.33
C SER A 20 -20.91 17.57 1.15
N ILE A 21 -20.36 16.65 1.95
CA ILE A 21 -20.70 15.22 1.90
C ILE A 21 -22.12 14.98 2.41
N LEU A 22 -22.53 15.67 3.47
CA LEU A 22 -23.89 15.59 4.01
C LEU A 22 -24.91 16.07 2.98
N GLU A 23 -24.65 17.19 2.32
CA GLU A 23 -25.49 17.69 1.23
C GLU A 23 -25.60 16.65 0.09
N GLU A 24 -24.48 16.07 -0.36
CA GLU A 24 -24.51 15.06 -1.44
C GLU A 24 -25.22 13.75 -1.03
N THR A 25 -25.08 13.34 0.23
CA THR A 25 -25.76 12.14 0.76
C THR A 25 -27.26 12.37 0.95
N GLU A 26 -27.69 13.55 1.42
CA GLU A 26 -29.11 13.93 1.49
C GLU A 26 -29.77 14.00 0.10
N LEU A 27 -29.00 14.36 -0.94
CA LEU A 27 -29.45 14.34 -2.33
C LEU A 27 -29.54 12.93 -2.94
N PHE A 28 -29.32 11.86 -2.16
CA PHE A 28 -29.29 10.45 -2.59
C PHE A 28 -28.33 10.17 -3.77
N ASN A 29 -27.34 11.02 -3.96
CA ASN A 29 -26.40 10.88 -5.06
C ASN A 29 -25.24 9.99 -4.59
N GLN A 30 -25.43 8.67 -4.61
CA GLN A 30 -24.47 7.64 -4.15
C GLN A 30 -23.16 7.55 -4.98
N LYS A 31 -22.75 8.64 -5.66
CA LYS A 31 -21.59 8.69 -6.54
C LYS A 31 -20.30 9.13 -5.82
N THR A 32 -20.41 9.50 -4.55
CA THR A 32 -19.30 10.06 -3.79
C THR A 32 -18.55 8.97 -3.04
N ILE A 33 -17.25 8.85 -3.34
CA ILE A 33 -16.33 7.95 -2.66
C ILE A 33 -15.35 8.80 -1.87
N ILE A 34 -15.21 8.49 -0.58
CA ILE A 34 -14.30 9.20 0.31
C ILE A 34 -13.16 8.26 0.67
N ILE A 35 -11.93 8.66 0.31
CA ILE A 35 -10.71 7.90 0.60
C ILE A 35 -9.91 8.65 1.66
N LEU A 36 -9.68 7.98 2.79
CA LEU A 36 -8.98 8.53 3.95
C LEU A 36 -7.59 7.90 4.14
N PRO A 37 -6.66 8.58 4.83
CA PRO A 37 -5.27 8.14 4.92
C PRO A 37 -5.07 6.82 5.65
N SER A 38 -5.97 6.44 6.56
CA SER A 38 -5.82 5.22 7.36
C SER A 38 -7.15 4.69 7.89
N ASN A 39 -7.14 3.43 8.33
CA ASN A 39 -8.29 2.77 8.95
C ASN A 39 -8.79 3.49 10.21
N ARG A 40 -7.89 4.17 10.95
CA ARG A 40 -8.29 4.95 12.13
C ARG A 40 -9.18 6.13 11.73
N TRP A 41 -8.79 6.82 10.66
CA TRP A 41 -9.54 7.95 10.12
C TRP A 41 -10.87 7.50 9.51
N GLU A 42 -10.86 6.39 8.77
CA GLU A 42 -12.08 5.75 8.25
C GLU A 42 -13.11 5.49 9.36
N LYS A 43 -12.68 4.84 10.45
CA LYS A 43 -13.55 4.53 11.59
C LYS A 43 -14.05 5.78 12.29
N SER A 44 -13.17 6.76 12.51
CA SER A 44 -13.53 8.02 13.17
C SER A 44 -14.59 8.78 12.34
N PHE A 45 -14.36 8.89 11.03
CA PHE A 45 -15.26 9.58 10.13
C PHE A 45 -16.63 8.90 10.05
N LYS A 46 -16.67 7.57 9.91
CA LYS A 46 -17.92 6.80 9.93
C LYS A 46 -18.70 7.02 11.23
N SER A 47 -18.01 6.98 12.37
CA SER A 47 -18.64 7.24 13.66
C SER A 47 -19.23 8.66 13.73
N GLU A 48 -18.49 9.65 13.27
CA GLU A 48 -18.95 11.04 13.25
C GLU A 48 -20.16 11.25 12.34
N MET A 49 -20.17 10.64 11.15
CA MET A 49 -21.32 10.71 10.24
C MET A 49 -22.59 10.13 10.87
N LEU A 50 -22.49 9.02 11.61
CA LEU A 50 -23.62 8.43 12.34
C LEU A 50 -24.18 9.36 13.41
N HIS A 51 -23.35 10.22 14.01
CA HIS A 51 -23.79 11.18 15.01
C HIS A 51 -24.46 12.41 14.40
N ILE A 52 -24.07 12.80 13.18
CA ILE A 52 -24.55 14.01 12.53
C ILE A 52 -25.82 13.75 11.70
N SER A 53 -25.98 12.55 11.13
CA SER A 53 -27.12 12.25 10.27
C SER A 53 -28.44 12.28 11.05
N LYS A 54 -29.31 13.27 10.76
CA LYS A 54 -30.66 13.40 11.35
C LYS A 54 -31.65 12.35 10.85
N SER A 55 -31.32 11.68 9.74
CA SER A 55 -32.10 10.61 9.15
C SER A 55 -31.82 9.29 9.87
N SER A 56 -32.87 8.63 10.36
CA SER A 56 -32.83 7.26 10.89
C SER A 56 -32.52 6.19 9.84
N ALA A 57 -32.50 6.56 8.55
CA ALA A 57 -31.98 5.72 7.49
C ALA A 57 -30.46 5.93 7.39
N LEU A 58 -29.72 4.92 7.83
CA LEU A 58 -28.28 4.75 7.69
C LEU A 58 -27.91 4.86 6.20
N ILE A 59 -27.61 6.06 5.71
CA ILE A 59 -26.93 6.21 4.43
C ILE A 59 -25.48 5.83 4.70
N ASP A 60 -25.12 4.60 4.30
CA ASP A 60 -23.74 4.10 4.40
C ASP A 60 -22.89 4.85 3.37
N ALA A 61 -22.33 5.99 3.79
CA ALA A 61 -21.39 6.74 2.97
C ALA A 61 -20.24 5.83 2.56
N GLN A 62 -19.87 5.84 1.27
CA GLN A 62 -18.79 5.03 0.71
C GLN A 62 -17.42 5.58 1.16
N VAL A 63 -17.13 5.41 2.44
CA VAL A 63 -15.93 5.88 3.13
C VAL A 63 -14.99 4.70 3.33
N PHE A 64 -13.76 4.86 2.85
CA PHE A 64 -12.73 3.83 2.90
C PHE A 64 -11.40 4.44 3.30
N SER A 65 -10.55 3.69 3.99
CA SER A 65 -9.12 3.93 3.92
C SER A 65 -8.58 3.52 2.55
N TYR A 66 -7.38 3.98 2.20
CA TYR A 66 -6.72 3.53 0.97
C TYR A 66 -6.63 2.00 0.87
N SER A 67 -6.21 1.31 1.94
CA SER A 67 -6.07 -0.16 1.93
C SER A 67 -7.43 -0.87 1.82
N THR A 68 -8.45 -0.38 2.52
CA THR A 68 -9.83 -0.92 2.42
C THR A 68 -10.37 -0.74 1.00
N PHE A 69 -10.17 0.43 0.40
CA PHE A 69 -10.64 0.75 -0.95
C PHE A 69 -10.00 -0.17 -2.00
N ILE A 70 -8.69 -0.33 -1.94
CA ILE A 70 -7.96 -1.22 -2.86
C ILE A 70 -8.40 -2.68 -2.66
N GLY A 71 -8.53 -3.15 -1.42
CA GLY A 71 -8.99 -4.51 -1.13
C GLY A 71 -10.39 -4.79 -1.68
N GLN A 72 -11.34 -3.86 -1.51
CA GLN A 72 -12.68 -4.00 -2.08
C GLN A 72 -12.70 -3.96 -3.60
N THR A 73 -11.91 -3.06 -4.19
CA THR A 73 -11.77 -2.96 -5.65
C THR A 73 -11.20 -4.27 -6.21
N TYR A 74 -10.14 -4.79 -5.59
CA TYR A 74 -9.53 -6.05 -5.96
C TYR A 74 -10.51 -7.22 -5.86
N SER A 75 -11.27 -7.30 -4.77
CA SER A 75 -12.30 -8.33 -4.56
C SER A 75 -13.42 -8.28 -5.62
N LYS A 76 -13.82 -7.08 -6.04
CA LYS A 76 -14.82 -6.92 -7.12
C LYS A 76 -14.24 -7.32 -8.48
N LEU A 77 -13.01 -6.92 -8.78
CA LEU A 77 -12.35 -7.22 -10.06
C LEU A 77 -12.03 -8.71 -10.21
N SER A 78 -11.65 -9.38 -9.12
CA SER A 78 -11.33 -10.81 -9.14
C SER A 78 -12.51 -11.71 -9.50
N LEU A 79 -13.75 -11.23 -9.38
CA LEU A 79 -14.94 -11.94 -9.87
C LEU A 79 -14.96 -12.07 -11.40
N PHE A 80 -14.29 -11.15 -12.10
CA PHE A 80 -14.27 -11.07 -13.56
C PHE A 80 -12.93 -11.52 -14.17
N ASP A 81 -11.88 -11.63 -13.36
CA ASP A 81 -10.54 -12.01 -13.80
C ASP A 81 -10.02 -13.21 -13.00
N SER A 82 -9.92 -14.35 -13.70
CA SER A 82 -9.45 -15.62 -13.14
C SER A 82 -7.98 -15.59 -12.68
N GLU A 83 -7.15 -14.71 -13.23
CA GLU A 83 -5.76 -14.53 -12.81
C GLU A 83 -5.72 -13.78 -11.48
N LEU A 84 -6.46 -12.68 -11.37
CA LEU A 84 -6.56 -11.90 -10.13
C LEU A 84 -7.18 -12.72 -9.00
N ALA A 85 -8.17 -13.57 -9.28
CA ALA A 85 -8.79 -14.46 -8.30
C ALA A 85 -7.81 -15.42 -7.61
N ARG A 86 -6.70 -15.75 -8.27
CA ARG A 86 -5.69 -16.67 -7.73
C ARG A 86 -4.67 -15.96 -6.84
N LYS A 87 -4.47 -14.66 -7.00
CA LYS A 87 -3.47 -13.93 -6.21
C LYS A 87 -4.04 -13.66 -4.82
N ARG A 88 -3.20 -13.86 -3.80
CA ARG A 88 -3.51 -13.59 -2.41
C ARG A 88 -2.43 -12.69 -1.83
N GLU A 89 -2.83 -11.85 -0.87
CA GLU A 89 -1.87 -11.09 -0.09
C GLU A 89 -0.95 -12.06 0.67
N ILE A 90 0.35 -11.84 0.56
CA ILE A 90 1.38 -12.59 1.28
C ILE A 90 1.67 -11.83 2.57
N SER A 91 1.46 -12.47 3.71
CA SER A 91 1.75 -11.85 5.01
C SER A 91 3.25 -11.55 5.16
N SER A 92 3.59 -10.53 5.96
CA SER A 92 5.00 -10.16 6.20
C SER A 92 5.85 -11.32 6.70
N PHE A 93 5.27 -12.24 7.48
CA PHE A 93 5.94 -13.47 7.91
C PHE A 93 6.36 -14.34 6.72
N PHE A 94 5.44 -14.61 5.79
CA PHE A 94 5.76 -15.39 4.60
C PHE A 94 6.71 -14.65 3.66
N LYS A 95 6.63 -13.32 3.55
CA LYS A 95 7.60 -12.51 2.80
C LYS A 95 9.02 -12.71 3.33
N LEU A 96 9.21 -12.69 4.66
CA LEU A 96 10.52 -12.96 5.29
C LEU A 96 11.02 -14.37 4.96
N LEU A 97 10.16 -15.38 5.00
CA LEU A 97 10.52 -16.76 4.63
C LEU A 97 10.93 -16.88 3.16
N ILE A 98 10.24 -16.19 2.26
CA ILE A 98 10.56 -16.16 0.84
C ILE A 98 11.94 -15.51 0.63
N VAL A 99 12.18 -14.34 1.22
CA VAL A 99 13.49 -13.66 1.14
C VAL A 99 14.60 -14.56 1.67
N ARG A 100 14.39 -15.17 2.84
CA ARG A 100 15.35 -16.13 3.43
C ARG A 100 15.67 -17.29 2.48
N LYS A 101 14.64 -17.89 1.89
CA LYS A 101 14.79 -19.02 0.96
C LYS A 101 15.58 -18.59 -0.28
N ILE A 102 15.25 -17.45 -0.88
CA ILE A 102 15.96 -16.90 -2.04
C ILE A 102 17.42 -16.65 -1.71
N LEU A 103 17.71 -16.02 -0.57
CA LEU A 103 19.10 -15.76 -0.16
C LEU A 103 19.88 -17.07 0.02
N ASN A 104 19.29 -18.08 0.67
CA ASN A 104 19.93 -19.40 0.84
C ASN A 104 20.23 -20.10 -0.50
N GLU A 105 19.35 -19.98 -1.49
CA GLU A 105 19.54 -20.57 -2.82
C GLU A 105 20.56 -19.78 -3.65
N LEU A 106 20.67 -18.47 -3.42
CA LEU A 106 21.52 -17.55 -4.20
C LEU A 106 22.84 -17.17 -3.51
N VAL A 107 23.18 -17.70 -2.32
CA VAL A 107 24.38 -17.30 -1.53
C VAL A 107 25.66 -17.31 -2.38
N LEU A 108 25.80 -18.27 -3.30
CA LEU A 108 26.98 -18.42 -4.15
C LEU A 108 27.06 -17.42 -5.31
N GLN A 109 26.01 -16.63 -5.54
CA GLN A 109 25.86 -15.74 -6.71
C GLN A 109 25.78 -14.26 -6.34
N LEU A 110 25.81 -13.92 -5.04
CA LEU A 110 25.80 -12.54 -4.57
C LEU A 110 27.23 -12.03 -4.36
N SER A 111 27.55 -10.88 -4.95
CA SER A 111 28.87 -10.26 -4.93
C SER A 111 29.34 -9.84 -3.54
N PHE A 112 28.42 -9.45 -2.64
CA PHE A 112 28.75 -8.87 -1.33
C PHE A 112 28.16 -9.63 -0.14
N TYR A 113 27.05 -10.35 -0.33
CA TYR A 113 26.41 -11.13 0.73
C TYR A 113 26.89 -12.58 0.69
N THR A 114 28.12 -12.80 1.14
CA THR A 114 28.63 -14.15 1.40
C THR A 114 28.37 -14.51 2.84
N PHE A 115 27.54 -15.52 3.07
CA PHE A 115 27.30 -16.07 4.39
C PHE A 115 27.96 -17.44 4.48
N GLU A 116 28.73 -17.68 5.54
CA GLU A 116 29.30 -19.01 5.82
C GLU A 116 28.20 -20.03 6.17
N GLU A 117 27.08 -19.54 6.70
CA GLU A 117 25.91 -20.32 7.11
C GLU A 117 24.60 -19.63 6.65
N THR A 118 23.51 -19.81 7.40
CA THR A 118 22.23 -19.14 7.12
C THR A 118 22.33 -17.62 7.26
N PRO A 119 21.72 -16.83 6.34
CA PRO A 119 21.68 -15.38 6.42
C PRO A 119 21.14 -14.89 7.76
N PRO A 120 21.82 -13.92 8.42
CA PRO A 120 21.35 -13.30 9.64
C PRO A 120 19.95 -12.69 9.49
N GLU A 121 19.10 -12.88 10.51
CA GLU A 121 17.71 -12.40 10.49
C GLU A 121 17.60 -10.87 10.31
N GLY A 122 18.58 -10.12 10.83
CA GLY A 122 18.63 -8.67 10.63
C GLY A 122 18.77 -8.28 9.16
N ILE A 123 19.58 -9.02 8.39
CA ILE A 123 19.81 -8.75 6.96
C ILE A 123 18.55 -9.08 6.16
N ILE A 124 17.87 -10.20 6.47
CA ILE A 124 16.61 -10.59 5.83
C ILE A 124 15.55 -9.49 6.01
N LYS A 125 15.43 -8.95 7.23
CA LYS A 125 14.50 -7.86 7.54
C LYS A 125 14.85 -6.58 6.80
N SER A 126 16.12 -6.20 6.76
CA SER A 126 16.57 -5.01 6.03
C SER A 126 16.28 -5.12 4.53
N ILE A 127 16.57 -6.27 3.91
CA ILE A 127 16.28 -6.51 2.49
C ILE A 127 14.78 -6.42 2.23
N LEU A 128 13.95 -7.06 3.07
CA LEU A 128 12.49 -6.94 2.93
C LEU A 128 12.02 -5.47 3.02
N SER A 129 12.57 -4.70 3.97
CA SER A 129 12.24 -3.28 4.13
C SER A 129 12.56 -2.48 2.87
N VAL A 130 13.72 -2.72 2.24
CA VAL A 130 14.10 -2.04 1.00
C VAL A 130 13.19 -2.46 -0.16
N ILE A 131 12.87 -3.75 -0.29
CA ILE A 131 11.93 -4.23 -1.31
C ILE A 131 10.56 -3.56 -1.15
N GLU A 132 10.05 -3.47 0.07
CA GLU A 132 8.76 -2.82 0.34
C GLU A 132 8.79 -1.31 0.04
N GLU A 133 9.93 -0.64 0.27
CA GLU A 133 10.13 0.76 -0.11
C GLU A 133 10.18 0.96 -1.63
N LEU A 134 10.89 0.08 -2.34
CA LEU A 134 10.96 0.10 -3.81
C LEU A 134 9.56 -0.09 -4.42
N ILE A 135 8.81 -1.08 -3.94
CA ILE A 135 7.42 -1.32 -4.37
C ILE A 135 6.54 -0.09 -4.08
N LYS A 136 6.67 0.51 -2.89
CA LYS A 136 5.90 1.70 -2.51
C LYS A 136 6.17 2.89 -3.42
N ASN A 137 7.40 3.01 -3.92
CA ASN A 137 7.80 4.07 -4.85
C ASN A 137 7.53 3.70 -6.33
N GLY A 138 6.95 2.53 -6.61
CA GLY A 138 6.57 2.10 -7.96
C GLY A 138 7.72 1.56 -8.81
N PHE A 139 8.81 1.11 -8.19
CA PHE A 139 9.89 0.42 -8.90
C PHE A 139 9.48 -1.03 -9.19
N ASP A 140 9.69 -1.45 -10.45
CA ASP A 140 9.52 -2.82 -10.91
C ASP A 140 10.89 -3.45 -11.21
N SER A 141 11.00 -4.76 -11.00
CA SER A 141 12.18 -5.56 -11.33
C SER A 141 12.47 -5.63 -12.84
N ASP A 142 11.49 -5.37 -13.69
CA ASP A 142 11.59 -5.52 -15.16
C ASP A 142 12.14 -4.27 -15.88
N PHE A 143 13.23 -3.68 -15.39
CA PHE A 143 14.04 -2.75 -16.18
C PHE A 143 14.85 -3.52 -17.25
N HIS A 144 14.22 -3.76 -18.40
CA HIS A 144 14.76 -4.24 -19.68
C HIS A 144 16.23 -4.71 -19.71
N THR A 145 16.47 -6.03 -19.62
CA THR A 145 17.39 -6.84 -20.48
C THR A 145 17.52 -8.30 -19.97
N GLY A 146 16.84 -9.25 -20.62
CA GLY A 146 17.18 -10.69 -20.64
C GLY A 146 16.54 -11.60 -19.56
N PRO A 147 16.39 -12.93 -19.80
CA PRO A 147 15.41 -13.76 -19.08
C PRO A 147 15.83 -14.31 -17.70
N ILE A 148 16.92 -13.85 -17.08
CA ILE A 148 17.44 -14.46 -15.83
C ILE A 148 17.87 -13.42 -14.77
N THR A 149 17.69 -12.12 -14.98
CA THR A 149 18.38 -11.08 -14.18
C THR A 149 17.51 -10.18 -13.31
N GLY A 150 16.18 -10.29 -13.34
CA GLY A 150 15.27 -9.36 -12.65
C GLY A 150 15.36 -9.35 -11.12
N PHE A 151 15.60 -10.50 -10.47
CA PHE A 151 15.76 -10.58 -9.01
C PHE A 151 17.19 -10.24 -8.54
N TYR A 152 18.18 -10.46 -9.41
CA TYR A 152 19.57 -10.11 -9.14
C TYR A 152 19.76 -8.60 -9.10
N ARG A 153 18.99 -7.86 -9.90
CA ARG A 153 19.22 -6.42 -10.03
C ARG A 153 18.69 -5.60 -8.86
N VAL A 154 17.61 -6.03 -8.19
CA VAL A 154 17.15 -5.39 -6.95
C VAL A 154 18.19 -5.52 -5.83
N LEU A 155 18.92 -6.63 -5.79
CA LEU A 155 20.06 -6.79 -4.88
C LEU A 155 21.27 -5.96 -5.31
N THR A 156 21.53 -5.77 -6.61
CA THR A 156 22.56 -4.82 -7.09
C THR A 156 22.15 -3.34 -7.00
N ASP A 157 20.86 -3.01 -6.98
CA ASP A 157 20.39 -1.63 -6.77
C ASP A 157 20.43 -1.27 -5.26
N ILE A 158 20.31 -2.28 -4.38
CA ILE A 158 20.75 -2.17 -2.98
C ILE A 158 22.27 -1.91 -2.90
N GLU A 159 23.09 -2.47 -3.80
CA GLU A 159 24.54 -2.14 -3.87
C GLU A 159 24.78 -0.67 -4.21
N LEU A 160 23.94 -0.01 -5.01
CA LEU A 160 24.05 1.42 -5.33
C LEU A 160 23.56 2.34 -4.19
N CYS A 161 22.52 1.94 -3.46
CA CYS A 161 22.02 2.73 -2.32
C CYS A 161 22.91 2.64 -1.07
N ALA A 162 23.66 1.55 -0.89
CA ALA A 162 24.63 1.42 0.20
C ALA A 162 25.89 2.30 0.01
N PHE A 163 26.16 2.80 -1.21
CA PHE A 163 27.34 3.59 -1.53
C PHE A 163 27.19 5.11 -1.37
N ASN A 164 26.03 5.63 -0.95
CA ASN A 164 25.83 7.07 -0.71
C ASN A 164 25.81 7.48 0.77
N PHE A 165 26.20 6.58 1.69
CA PHE A 165 26.47 6.95 3.08
C PHE A 165 27.91 6.60 3.45
N THR A 166 28.85 7.30 2.81
CA THR A 166 30.18 7.57 3.39
C THR A 166 30.79 8.77 2.66
N LEU A 167 30.52 9.96 3.20
CA LEU A 167 31.42 11.11 3.25
C LEU A 167 31.07 11.93 4.49
#